data_AF-A0A1F6PR15-F1
#
_entry.id   AF-A0A1F6PR15-F1
#
_cell.length_a   1.000
_cell.length_b   1.000
_cell.length_c   1.000
_cell.angle_alpha   90.00
_cell.angle_beta   90.00
_cell.angle_gamma   90.00
#
_symmetry.space_group_name_H-M   'P 1'
#
loop_
_entity.id
_entity.type
_entity.pdbx_description
1 polymer ?
#
loop_
_entity_poly.entity_id
_entity_poly.type
_entity_poly.pdbx_seq_one_letter_code
_entity_poly.pdbx_strand_id
1 'polypeptide(L)'
;MRIVSLTFTPNVSAYRFSHDLQRKKASVIKLLKEANIPDGVITHVEPAGWGMISSGKVSVYANFPNNRQDFANHIVRNFNEAIGVYWSRAIETINPIFWIEFILNLPKHLLFYLGIKDDNWITKSTQLVYWIGTIIYILFGINIKQVVINF
;
A
#
# COMPACT_ATOMS: atom_id res chain seq x y z
N MET A 1 -26.14 -10.99 -52.40
CA MET A 1 -26.23 -11.40 -50.98
C MET A 1 -24.88 -11.12 -50.33
N ARG A 2 -24.75 -10.03 -49.55
CA ARG A 2 -23.46 -9.59 -48.98
C ARG A 2 -23.34 -10.20 -47.59
N ILE A 3 -22.42 -11.15 -47.41
CA ILE A 3 -22.08 -11.69 -46.09
C ILE A 3 -21.29 -10.59 -45.38
N VAL A 4 -21.93 -9.90 -44.45
CA VAL A 4 -21.24 -9.00 -43.53
C VAL A 4 -20.45 -9.89 -42.58
N SER A 5 -19.16 -10.10 -42.88
CA SER A 5 -18.23 -10.68 -41.93
C SER A 5 -18.10 -9.71 -40.75
N LEU A 6 -18.73 -10.05 -39.62
CA LEU A 6 -18.49 -9.41 -38.33
C LEU A 6 -17.02 -9.67 -37.96
N THR A 7 -16.13 -8.76 -38.36
CA THR A 7 -14.78 -8.72 -37.82
C THR A 7 -14.90 -8.36 -36.34
N PHE A 8 -14.75 -9.36 -35.47
CA PHE A 8 -14.56 -9.14 -34.04
C PHE A 8 -13.28 -8.33 -33.88
N THR A 9 -13.40 -7.01 -33.77
CA THR A 9 -12.26 -6.17 -33.45
C THR A 9 -11.93 -6.41 -31.98
N PRO A 10 -10.80 -7.04 -31.65
CA PRO A 10 -10.42 -7.20 -30.26
C PRO A 10 -10.30 -5.82 -29.64
N ASN A 11 -11.00 -5.58 -28.53
CA ASN A 11 -10.88 -4.33 -27.79
C ASN A 11 -9.44 -4.21 -27.25
N VAL A 12 -8.60 -3.47 -27.96
CA VAL A 12 -7.16 -3.32 -27.69
C VAL A 12 -6.88 -2.92 -26.25
N SER A 13 -7.77 -2.13 -25.63
CA SER A 13 -7.65 -1.71 -24.23
C SER A 13 -7.77 -2.89 -23.24
N ALA A 14 -8.70 -3.81 -23.47
CA ALA A 14 -8.91 -4.98 -22.61
C ALA A 14 -7.75 -5.98 -22.73
N TYR A 15 -7.21 -6.16 -23.94
CA TYR A 15 -6.05 -7.01 -24.19
C TYR A 15 -4.78 -6.46 -23.54
N ARG A 16 -4.57 -5.15 -23.62
CA ARG A 16 -3.43 -4.50 -22.97
C ARG A 16 -3.50 -4.66 -21.44
N PHE A 17 -4.69 -4.44 -20.87
CA PHE A 17 -4.91 -4.59 -19.44
C PHE A 17 -4.63 -6.01 -18.94
N SER A 18 -5.12 -7.05 -19.63
CA SER A 18 -4.90 -8.43 -19.23
C SER A 18 -3.43 -8.85 -19.30
N HIS A 19 -2.70 -8.38 -20.32
CA HIS A 19 -1.27 -8.62 -20.46
C HIS A 19 -0.47 -7.93 -19.33
N ASP A 20 -0.79 -6.68 -19.01
CA ASP A 20 -0.16 -5.95 -17.91
C ASP A 20 -0.46 -6.60 -16.55
N LEU A 21 -1.66 -7.15 -16.37
CA LEU A 21 -2.07 -7.88 -15.17
C LEU A 21 -1.29 -9.20 -15.02
N GLN A 22 -1.12 -9.95 -16.12
CA GLN A 22 -0.29 -11.15 -16.13
C GLN A 22 1.17 -10.84 -15.78
N ARG A 23 1.73 -9.75 -16.32
CA ARG A 23 3.10 -9.32 -16.02
C ARG A 23 3.29 -9.00 -14.53
N LYS A 24 2.28 -8.41 -13.89
CA LYS A 24 2.31 -8.01 -12.46
C LYS A 24 1.82 -9.09 -11.49
N LYS A 25 1.38 -10.25 -12.00
CA LYS A 25 0.85 -11.38 -11.19
C LYS A 25 1.73 -11.71 -9.98
N ALA A 26 3.04 -11.88 -10.20
CA ALA A 26 3.95 -12.27 -9.12
C ALA A 26 3.99 -11.22 -8.00
N SER A 27 4.04 -9.94 -8.35
CA SER A 27 4.03 -8.83 -7.39
C SER A 27 2.71 -8.76 -6.62
N VAL A 28 1.58 -8.94 -7.31
CA VAL A 28 0.26 -8.95 -6.68
C VAL A 28 0.15 -10.09 -5.66
N ILE A 29 0.54 -11.30 -6.04
CA ILE A 29 0.51 -12.47 -5.14
C ILE A 29 1.45 -12.25 -3.95
N LYS A 30 2.62 -11.63 -4.17
CA LYS A 30 3.55 -11.28 -3.09
C LYS A 30 2.89 -10.34 -2.06
N LEU A 31 2.21 -9.29 -2.53
CA LEU A 31 1.52 -8.33 -1.65
C LEU A 31 0.37 -8.97 -0.87
N LEU A 32 -0.42 -9.84 -1.52
CA LEU A 32 -1.50 -10.56 -0.82
C LEU A 32 -0.95 -11.49 0.28
N LYS A 33 0.16 -12.17 0.01
CA LYS A 33 0.86 -12.98 1.02
C LYS A 33 1.42 -12.14 2.18
N GLU A 34 1.96 -10.96 1.88
CA GLU A 34 2.48 -10.01 2.88
C GLU A 34 1.36 -9.39 3.75
N ALA A 35 0.17 -9.26 3.18
CA ALA A 35 -1.04 -8.89 3.93
C ALA A 35 -1.57 -10.05 4.81
N ASN A 36 -0.93 -11.22 4.80
CA ASN A 36 -1.32 -12.43 5.52
C ASN A 36 -2.72 -12.97 5.13
N ILE A 37 -3.08 -12.82 3.84
CA ILE A 37 -4.37 -13.29 3.32
C ILE A 37 -4.20 -14.72 2.80
N PRO A 38 -5.00 -15.68 3.26
CA PRO A 38 -4.88 -17.07 2.83
C PRO A 38 -5.29 -17.25 1.37
N ASP A 39 -4.62 -18.18 0.69
CA ASP A 39 -4.99 -18.57 -0.67
C ASP A 39 -6.33 -19.29 -0.67
N GLY A 40 -7.22 -18.88 -1.57
CA GLY A 40 -8.50 -19.55 -1.79
C GLY A 40 -8.29 -20.83 -2.60
N VAL A 41 -8.99 -21.89 -2.24
CA VAL A 41 -9.01 -23.14 -3.03
C VAL A 41 -10.41 -23.35 -3.55
N ILE A 42 -10.57 -23.38 -4.87
CA ILE A 42 -11.85 -23.65 -5.51
C ILE A 42 -11.81 -25.06 -6.10
N THR A 43 -12.88 -25.84 -5.87
CA THR A 43 -13.06 -27.13 -6.54
C THR A 43 -13.43 -26.90 -7.99
N HIS A 44 -12.65 -27.47 -8.89
CA HIS A 44 -12.92 -27.49 -10.32
C HIS A 44 -13.21 -28.92 -10.75
N VAL A 45 -14.16 -29.09 -11.66
CA VAL A 45 -14.56 -30.39 -12.19
C VAL A 45 -14.37 -30.32 -13.70
N GLU A 46 -13.55 -31.21 -14.23
CA GLU A 46 -13.24 -31.31 -15.65
C GLU A 46 -13.61 -32.72 -16.17
N PRO A 47 -14.13 -32.83 -17.40
CA PRO A 47 -14.34 -34.13 -18.02
C PRO A 47 -12.99 -34.77 -18.34
N ALA A 48 -12.74 -35.96 -17.80
CA ALA A 48 -11.49 -36.72 -17.99
C ALA A 48 -11.52 -37.63 -19.24
N GLY A 49 -12.60 -37.55 -20.03
CA GLY A 49 -12.91 -38.48 -21.12
C GLY A 49 -13.70 -39.71 -20.63
N TRP A 50 -14.25 -40.49 -21.57
CA TRP A 50 -14.97 -41.75 -21.28
C TRP A 50 -16.14 -41.64 -20.29
N GLY A 51 -16.81 -40.49 -20.23
CA GLY A 51 -17.90 -40.25 -19.26
C GLY A 51 -17.42 -40.10 -17.81
N MET A 52 -16.10 -40.03 -17.58
CA MET A 52 -15.52 -39.82 -16.26
C MET A 52 -15.34 -38.32 -15.98
N ILE A 53 -15.61 -37.93 -14.75
CA ILE A 53 -15.44 -36.56 -14.25
C ILE A 53 -14.29 -36.57 -13.24
N SER A 54 -13.28 -35.74 -13.49
CA SER A 54 -12.19 -35.50 -12.56
C SER A 54 -12.50 -34.26 -11.75
N SER A 55 -12.45 -34.36 -10.42
CA SER A 55 -12.57 -33.21 -9.53
C SER A 55 -11.22 -32.90 -8.91
N GLY A 56 -10.77 -31.66 -9.06
CA GLY A 56 -9.49 -31.16 -8.57
C GLY A 56 -9.70 -29.94 -7.68
N LYS A 57 -8.89 -29.84 -6.63
CA LYS A 57 -8.77 -28.61 -5.83
C LYS A 57 -7.74 -27.71 -6.50
N VAL A 58 -8.13 -26.48 -6.83
CA VAL A 58 -7.28 -25.56 -7.58
C VAL A 58 -7.10 -24.27 -6.79
N SER A 59 -5.84 -23.84 -6.63
CA SER A 59 -5.46 -22.58 -5.98
C SER A 59 -5.90 -21.37 -6.81
N VAL A 60 -6.47 -20.38 -6.14
CA VAL A 60 -6.93 -19.13 -6.75
C VAL A 60 -5.75 -18.26 -7.15
N TYR A 61 -4.70 -18.18 -6.32
CA TYR A 61 -3.47 -17.44 -6.66
C TYR A 61 -2.70 -18.07 -7.82
N ALA A 62 -2.61 -19.40 -7.88
CA ALA A 62 -1.94 -20.10 -8.98
C ALA A 62 -2.63 -19.82 -10.32
N ASN A 63 -3.96 -19.67 -10.33
CA ASN A 63 -4.77 -19.46 -11.52
C ASN A 63 -5.05 -17.99 -11.83
N PHE A 64 -4.54 -17.06 -11.03
CA PHE A 64 -4.64 -15.63 -11.36
C PHE A 64 -3.84 -15.33 -12.65
N PRO A 65 -4.33 -14.48 -13.56
CA PRO A 65 -5.69 -13.96 -13.69
C PRO A 65 -6.58 -14.88 -14.54
N ASN A 66 -7.59 -15.52 -13.92
CA ASN A 66 -8.62 -16.28 -14.61
C ASN A 66 -9.94 -15.49 -14.60
N ASN A 67 -10.63 -15.44 -15.74
CA ASN A 67 -11.88 -14.70 -15.92
C ASN A 67 -13.13 -15.46 -15.41
N ARG A 68 -12.99 -16.70 -14.94
CA ARG A 68 -14.11 -17.45 -14.37
C ARG A 68 -14.62 -16.74 -13.12
N GLN A 69 -15.94 -16.52 -13.07
CA GLN A 69 -16.61 -15.70 -12.06
C GLN A 69 -16.26 -16.08 -10.61
N ASP A 70 -16.18 -17.38 -10.31
CA ASP A 70 -15.80 -17.85 -8.96
C ASP A 70 -14.40 -17.38 -8.57
N PHE A 71 -13.42 -17.53 -9.48
CA PHE A 71 -12.04 -17.09 -9.24
C PHE A 71 -11.96 -15.56 -9.13
N ALA A 72 -12.67 -14.84 -9.98
CA ALA A 72 -12.72 -13.39 -9.97
C ALA A 72 -13.31 -12.87 -8.64
N ASN A 73 -14.43 -13.42 -8.18
CA ASN A 73 -15.08 -13.04 -6.93
C ASN A 73 -14.17 -13.30 -5.72
N HIS A 74 -13.50 -14.45 -5.66
CA HIS A 74 -12.56 -14.76 -4.59
C HIS A 74 -11.36 -13.80 -4.57
N ILE A 75 -10.79 -13.50 -5.73
CA ILE A 75 -9.68 -12.54 -5.84
C ILE A 75 -10.11 -11.12 -5.45
N VAL A 76 -11.27 -10.67 -5.91
CA VAL A 76 -11.79 -9.33 -5.56
C VAL A 76 -12.02 -9.22 -4.06
N ARG A 77 -12.56 -10.26 -3.42
CA ARG A 77 -12.70 -10.30 -1.96
C ARG A 77 -11.33 -10.17 -1.26
N ASN A 78 -10.35 -10.96 -1.70
CA ASN A 78 -9.00 -10.91 -1.16
C ASN A 78 -8.34 -9.54 -1.37
N PHE A 79 -8.60 -8.86 -2.48
CA PHE A 79 -8.14 -7.48 -2.68
C PHE A 79 -8.78 -6.50 -1.69
N ASN A 80 -10.09 -6.60 -1.44
CA ASN A 80 -10.76 -5.74 -0.46
C ASN A 80 -10.22 -5.95 0.96
N GLU A 81 -9.97 -7.21 1.35
CA GLU A 81 -9.32 -7.54 2.61
C GLU A 81 -7.90 -6.94 2.68
N ALA A 82 -7.11 -7.05 1.61
CA ALA A 82 -5.76 -6.49 1.53
C ALA A 82 -5.77 -4.96 1.69
N ILE A 83 -6.70 -4.29 1.01
CA ILE A 83 -6.87 -2.84 1.13
C ILE A 83 -7.15 -2.47 2.59
N GLY A 84 -8.03 -3.20 3.28
CA GLY A 84 -8.31 -2.99 4.70
C GLY A 84 -7.07 -3.16 5.58
N VAL A 85 -6.29 -4.22 5.37
CA VAL A 85 -5.05 -4.47 6.12
C VAL A 85 -4.02 -3.36 5.90
N TYR A 86 -3.76 -2.98 4.64
CA TYR A 86 -2.81 -1.92 4.33
C TYR A 86 -3.28 -0.56 4.83
N TRP A 87 -4.59 -0.30 4.82
CA TRP A 87 -5.15 0.92 5.38
C TRP A 87 -4.97 0.98 6.90
N SER A 88 -5.23 -0.11 7.62
CA SER A 88 -4.95 -0.20 9.06
C SER A 88 -3.47 0.06 9.35
N ARG A 89 -2.57 -0.63 8.64
CA ARG A 89 -1.12 -0.45 8.77
C ARG A 89 -0.68 0.98 8.47
N ALA A 90 -1.26 1.61 7.44
CA ALA A 90 -0.98 2.99 7.10
C ALA A 90 -1.38 3.95 8.23
N ILE A 91 -2.58 3.78 8.80
CA ILE A 91 -3.04 4.58 9.93
C ILE A 91 -2.17 4.36 11.17
N GLU A 92 -1.82 3.11 11.48
CA GLU A 92 -0.92 2.76 12.59
C GLU A 92 0.45 3.43 12.46
N THR A 93 0.91 3.67 11.23
CA THR A 93 2.18 4.37 10.96
C THR A 93 2.07 5.87 11.24
N ILE A 94 0.88 6.47 11.12
CA ILE A 94 0.62 7.88 11.49
C ILE A 94 0.32 7.94 12.99
N ASN A 95 1.25 7.44 13.81
CA ASN A 95 1.13 7.57 15.25
C ASN A 95 1.40 9.03 15.64
N PRO A 96 0.42 9.79 16.19
CA PRO A 96 0.62 11.18 16.59
C PRO A 96 1.74 11.35 17.62
N ILE A 97 1.98 10.33 18.46
CA ILE A 97 3.06 10.33 19.45
C ILE A 97 4.42 10.34 18.75
N PHE A 98 4.58 9.57 17.67
CA PHE A 98 5.81 9.57 16.87
C PHE A 98 6.10 10.96 16.32
N TRP A 99 5.10 11.68 15.82
CA TRP A 99 5.28 13.04 15.31
C TRP A 99 5.71 14.03 16.39
N ILE A 100 5.14 13.92 17.60
CA ILE A 100 5.54 14.74 18.74
C ILE A 100 7.00 14.45 19.11
N GLU A 101 7.37 13.19 19.27
CA GLU A 101 8.75 12.79 19.58
C GLU A 101 9.74 13.22 18.49
N PHE A 102 9.33 13.13 17.22
CA PHE A 102 10.12 13.55 16.08
C PHE A 102 10.38 15.06 16.09
N ILE A 103 9.36 15.89 16.35
CA ILE A 103 9.52 17.35 16.45
C ILE A 103 10.39 17.71 17.66
N LEU A 104 10.14 17.08 18.82
CA LEU A 104 10.92 17.31 20.03
C LEU A 104 12.40 16.96 19.86
N ASN A 105 12.71 15.91 19.08
CA ASN A 105 14.07 15.44 18.82
C ASN A 105 14.57 15.73 17.39
N LEU A 106 13.97 16.71 16.72
CA LEU A 106 14.30 17.06 15.34
C LEU A 106 15.79 17.34 15.10
N PRO A 107 16.50 18.09 15.97
CA PRO A 107 17.94 18.31 15.82
C PRO A 107 18.75 17.02 15.86
N LYS A 108 18.40 16.09 16.76
CA LYS A 108 19.09 14.80 16.89
C LYS A 108 18.90 13.95 15.64
N HIS A 109 17.68 13.83 15.14
CA HIS A 109 17.40 13.07 13.93
C HIS A 109 18.10 13.65 12.69
N LEU A 110 18.19 14.97 12.58
CA LEU A 110 18.96 15.63 11.50
C LEU A 110 20.46 15.33 11.59
N LEU A 111 21.03 15.37 12.79
CA LEU A 111 22.45 15.09 13.01
C LEU A 111 22.78 13.61 12.82
N PHE A 112 21.88 12.71 13.24
CA PHE A 112 21.99 11.28 12.96
C PHE A 112 21.98 10.99 11.46
N TYR A 113 21.11 11.67 10.69
CA TYR A 113 21.08 11.55 9.23
C TYR A 113 22.40 12.01 8.57
N LEU A 114 23.09 12.98 9.17
CA LEU A 114 24.43 13.44 8.75
C LEU A 114 25.57 12.51 9.21
N GLY A 115 25.26 11.40 9.89
CA GLY A 115 26.24 10.40 10.35
C GLY A 115 26.91 10.73 11.68
N ILE A 116 26.42 11.74 12.42
CA ILE A 116 26.94 12.11 13.74
C ILE A 116 26.26 11.21 14.79
N LYS A 117 27.06 10.50 15.58
CA LYS A 117 26.56 9.63 16.66
C LYS A 117 25.81 10.45 17.73
N ASP A 118 24.73 9.87 18.24
CA ASP A 118 23.82 10.52 19.20
C ASP A 118 24.48 10.95 20.52
N ASP A 119 25.57 10.29 20.93
CA ASP A 119 26.21 10.51 22.23
C ASP A 119 27.30 11.62 22.21
N ASN A 120 27.40 12.37 21.12
CA ASN A 120 28.34 13.46 21.03
C ASN A 120 27.86 14.70 21.83
N TRP A 121 28.79 15.49 22.34
CA TRP A 121 28.45 16.78 22.96
C TRP A 121 27.73 17.73 21.98
N ILE A 122 28.04 17.59 20.68
CA ILE A 122 27.47 18.37 19.57
C ILE A 122 25.95 18.19 19.50
N THR A 123 25.45 16.95 19.55
CA THR A 123 24.00 16.67 19.51
C THR A 123 23.28 17.29 20.71
N LYS A 124 23.88 17.27 21.89
CA LYS A 124 23.32 17.91 23.10
C LYS A 124 23.29 19.45 22.97
N SER A 125 24.36 20.07 22.47
CA SER A 125 24.43 21.52 22.27
C SER A 125 23.44 22.01 21.22
N THR A 126 23.34 21.34 20.07
CA THR A 126 22.37 21.72 19.02
C THR A 126 20.93 21.55 19.51
N GLN A 127 20.64 20.49 20.28
CA GLN A 127 19.34 20.30 20.92
C GLN A 127 19.00 21.46 21.87
N LEU A 128 19.96 21.92 22.68
CA LEU A 128 19.75 23.02 23.62
C LEU A 128 19.46 24.35 22.91
N VAL A 129 20.23 24.66 21.85
CA VAL A 129 20.01 25.85 21.01
C VAL A 129 18.63 25.81 20.35
N TYR A 130 18.22 24.64 19.85
CA TYR A 130 16.88 24.44 19.29
C TYR A 130 15.79 24.77 20.31
N TRP A 131 15.90 24.25 21.54
CA TRP A 131 14.93 24.50 22.62
C TRP A 131 14.83 25.99 22.99
N ILE A 132 15.98 26.67 23.13
CA ILE A 132 16.02 28.12 23.39
C ILE A 132 15.32 28.87 22.26
N GLY A 133 15.61 28.53 21.01
CA GLY A 133 14.97 29.12 19.84
C GLY A 133 13.45 28.94 19.83
N THR A 134 12.95 27.75 20.16
CA THR A 134 11.51 27.49 20.29
C THR A 134 10.85 28.30 21.41
N ILE A 135 11.49 28.45 22.57
CA ILE A 135 10.95 29.26 23.68
C ILE A 135 10.84 30.73 23.25
N ILE A 136 11.89 31.27 22.63
CA ILE A 136 11.89 32.64 22.08
C ILE A 136 10.78 32.79 21.04
N TYR A 137 10.66 31.84 20.10
CA TYR A 137 9.61 31.86 19.08
C TYR A 137 8.20 31.85 19.67
N ILE A 138 7.95 31.05 20.71
CA ILE A 138 6.64 31.01 21.39
C ILE A 138 6.36 32.35 22.07
N LEU A 139 7.30 32.89 22.83
CA LEU A 139 7.12 34.15 23.58
C LEU A 139 6.86 35.36 22.66
N PHE A 140 7.60 35.49 21.56
CA PHE A 140 7.41 36.61 20.61
C PHE A 140 6.29 36.34 19.59
N GLY A 141 6.08 35.08 19.19
CA GLY A 141 5.05 34.70 18.22
C GLY A 141 3.61 34.87 18.72
N ILE A 142 3.38 34.73 20.03
CA ILE A 142 2.08 35.03 20.66
C ILE A 142 1.73 36.52 20.51
N ASN A 143 2.73 37.41 20.65
CA ASN A 143 2.54 38.85 20.53
C ASN A 143 2.19 39.29 19.10
N ILE A 144 2.78 38.66 18.06
CA ILE A 144 2.50 39.01 16.66
C ILE A 144 1.04 38.76 16.29
N LYS A 145 0.44 37.66 16.78
CA LYS A 145 -0.98 37.36 16.49
C LYS A 145 -1.95 38.37 17.10
N GLN A 146 -1.62 38.93 18.27
CA GLN A 146 -2.43 39.97 18.91
C GLN A 146 -2.29 41.33 18.21
N VAL A 147 -1.11 41.65 17.69
CA VAL A 147 -0.88 42.89 16.92
C VAL A 147 -1.62 42.88 15.57
N VAL A 148 -1.72 41.74 14.90
CA VAL A 148 -2.44 41.63 13.61
C VAL A 148 -3.97 41.65 13.75
N ILE A 149 -4.52 41.18 14.88
CA ILE A 149 -5.98 41.18 15.12
C ILE A 149 -6.49 42.55 15.62
N ASN A 150 -5.61 43.37 16.20
CA ASN A 150 -5.93 44.72 16.68
C ASN A 150 -5.59 45.84 15.68
N PHE A 151 -5.29 45.51 14.42
CA PHE A 151 -5.15 46.42 13.28
C PHE A 151 -6.31 46.21 12.30
#